data_AF-A0A842VPJ5-F1
#
_entry.id   AF-A0A842VPJ5-F1
#
_cell.length_a   1.000
_cell.length_b   1.000
_cell.length_c   1.000
_cell.angle_alpha   90.00
_cell.angle_beta   90.00
_cell.angle_gamma   90.00
#
_symmetry.space_group_name_H-M   'P 1'
#
loop_
_entity.id
_entity.type
_entity.pdbx_description
1 polymer ?
#
loop_
_entity_poly.entity_id
_entity_poly.type
_entity_poly.pdbx_seq_one_letter_code
_entity_poly.pdbx_strand_id
1 'polypeptide(L)'
;MHFIDFFGKIISSELDLSVYAAKGLLKLAIKDELGPFYPMEEITYSQIKWVITNSLINRLKDLGIQEIGKIEKSLIKELVKNQSLLTFGVI
;
A
#
# COMPACT_ATOMS: atom_id res chain seq x y z
N MET A 1 -4.06 4.34 -10.20
CA MET A 1 -4.43 2.90 -10.32
C MET A 1 -3.22 1.94 -10.38
N HIS A 2 -2.19 2.25 -11.18
CA HIS A 2 -1.00 1.38 -11.36
C HIS A 2 -0.26 1.00 -10.07
N PHE A 3 -0.09 1.92 -9.12
CA PHE A 3 0.60 1.60 -7.86
C PHE A 3 -0.22 0.64 -6.98
N ILE A 4 -1.55 0.81 -6.93
CA ILE A 4 -2.45 -0.09 -6.18
C ILE A 4 -2.38 -1.49 -6.78
N ASP A 5 -2.30 -1.59 -8.11
CA ASP A 5 -2.15 -2.86 -8.80
C ASP A 5 -0.81 -3.54 -8.51
N PHE A 6 0.27 -2.75 -8.48
CA PHE A 6 1.61 -3.22 -8.18
C PHE A 6 1.74 -3.70 -6.73
N PHE A 7 1.42 -2.84 -5.75
CA PHE A 7 1.50 -3.20 -4.33
C PHE A 7 0.47 -4.24 -3.93
N GLY A 8 -0.72 -4.23 -4.54
CA GLY A 8 -1.72 -5.28 -4.33
C GLY A 8 -1.20 -6.67 -4.69
N LYS A 9 -0.37 -6.81 -5.72
CA LYS A 9 0.28 -8.09 -6.06
C LYS A 9 1.33 -8.50 -5.03
N ILE A 10 2.13 -7.55 -4.53
CA ILE A 10 3.13 -7.84 -3.50
C ILE A 10 2.44 -8.27 -2.21
N ILE A 11 1.46 -7.51 -1.73
CA ILE A 11 0.68 -7.83 -0.52
C ILE A 11 -0.02 -9.19 -0.68
N SER A 12 -0.58 -9.46 -1.86
CA SER A 12 -1.20 -10.76 -2.18
C SER A 12 -0.21 -11.91 -2.02
N SER A 13 1.02 -11.76 -2.52
CA SER A 13 2.06 -12.78 -2.41
C SER A 13 2.61 -12.95 -0.99
N GLU A 14 2.75 -11.86 -0.23
CA GLU A 14 3.29 -11.91 1.14
C GLU A 14 2.28 -12.46 2.16
N LEU A 15 0.98 -12.31 1.87
CA LEU A 15 -0.11 -12.69 2.79
C LEU A 15 -0.93 -13.89 2.33
N ASP A 16 -0.60 -14.48 1.19
CA ASP A 16 -1.40 -15.54 0.54
C ASP A 16 -2.89 -15.16 0.39
N LEU A 17 -3.13 -13.90 -0.01
CA LEU A 17 -4.47 -13.37 -0.25
C LEU A 17 -4.75 -13.27 -1.74
N SER A 18 -6.03 -13.26 -2.12
CA SER A 18 -6.37 -12.88 -3.49
C SER A 18 -5.91 -11.45 -3.79
N VAL A 19 -5.48 -11.22 -5.04
CA VAL A 19 -5.06 -9.89 -5.51
C VAL A 19 -6.15 -8.83 -5.27
N TYR A 20 -7.43 -9.21 -5.37
CA TYR A 20 -8.55 -8.31 -5.08
C TYR A 20 -8.63 -7.91 -3.61
N ALA A 21 -8.49 -8.88 -2.70
CA ALA A 21 -8.48 -8.62 -1.25
C ALA A 21 -7.29 -7.75 -0.85
N ALA A 22 -6.11 -8.03 -1.39
CA ALA A 22 -4.89 -7.25 -1.14
C ALA A 22 -5.02 -5.79 -1.62
N LYS A 23 -5.58 -5.57 -2.82
CA LYS A 23 -5.91 -4.21 -3.31
C LYS A 23 -6.93 -3.52 -2.41
N GLY A 24 -7.93 -4.25 -1.94
CA GLY A 24 -8.95 -3.76 -0.99
C GLY A 24 -8.32 -3.29 0.31
N LEU A 25 -7.45 -4.10 0.91
CA LEU A 25 -6.70 -3.76 2.12
C LEU A 25 -5.90 -2.47 1.95
N LEU A 26 -5.15 -2.34 0.85
CA LEU A 26 -4.36 -1.13 0.58
C LEU A 26 -5.26 0.10 0.38
N LYS A 27 -6.37 -0.03 -0.36
CA LYS A 27 -7.34 1.07 -0.54
C LYS A 27 -7.98 1.50 0.78
N LEU A 28 -8.29 0.57 1.66
CA LEU A 28 -8.82 0.88 2.99
C LEU A 28 -7.77 1.64 3.81
N ALA A 29 -6.52 1.16 3.85
CA ALA A 29 -5.45 1.85 4.54
C ALA A 29 -5.21 3.28 4.01
N ILE A 30 -5.31 3.49 2.69
CA ILE A 30 -5.24 4.84 2.10
C ILE A 30 -6.38 5.73 2.62
N LYS A 31 -7.61 5.20 2.65
CA LYS A 31 -8.78 5.96 3.10
C LYS A 31 -8.75 6.27 4.59
N ASP A 32 -8.20 5.36 5.40
CA ASP A 32 -8.03 5.57 6.83
C ASP A 32 -7.05 6.73 7.10
N GLU A 33 -5.98 6.82 6.30
CA GLU A 33 -4.90 7.80 6.50
C GLU A 33 -5.15 9.16 5.83
N LEU A 34 -5.62 9.16 4.58
CA LEU A 34 -5.77 10.36 3.76
C LEU A 34 -7.23 10.85 3.67
N GLY A 35 -8.17 10.03 4.12
CA GLY A 35 -9.60 10.29 4.06
C GLY A 35 -10.30 9.60 2.87
N PRO A 36 -11.62 9.38 2.97
CA PRO A 36 -12.39 8.58 2.01
C PRO A 36 -12.54 9.24 0.62
N PHE A 37 -12.33 10.55 0.52
CA PHE A 37 -12.50 11.35 -0.69
C PHE A 37 -11.18 11.88 -1.25
N TYR A 38 -10.03 11.46 -0.71
CA TYR A 38 -8.74 11.90 -1.22
C TYR A 38 -8.53 11.39 -2.67
N PRO A 39 -8.18 12.25 -3.63
CA PRO A 39 -7.97 11.84 -5.03
C PRO A 39 -6.81 10.85 -5.13
N MET A 40 -7.06 9.67 -5.72
CA MET A 40 -6.05 8.61 -5.79
C MET A 40 -4.89 8.96 -6.72
N GLU A 41 -5.14 9.87 -7.66
CA GLU A 41 -4.21 10.40 -8.65
C GLU A 41 -3.21 11.38 -8.02
N GLU A 42 -3.57 12.01 -6.90
CA GLU A 42 -2.76 13.01 -6.19
C GLU A 42 -1.91 12.42 -5.07
N ILE A 43 -1.91 11.08 -4.92
CA ILE A 43 -1.16 10.44 -3.84
C ILE A 43 0.33 10.43 -4.18
N THR A 44 1.10 11.10 -3.33
CA THR A 44 2.56 11.21 -3.45
C THR A 44 3.29 9.99 -2.89
N TYR A 45 4.56 9.86 -3.27
CA TYR A 45 5.49 8.89 -2.68
C TYR A 45 5.49 8.92 -1.15
N SER A 46 5.60 10.12 -0.56
CA SER A 46 5.66 10.29 0.89
C SER A 46 4.38 9.82 1.57
N GLN A 47 3.22 10.07 0.96
CA GLN A 47 1.93 9.61 1.47
C GLN A 47 1.78 8.09 1.36
N ILE A 48 2.20 7.45 0.25
CA ILE A 48 2.19 5.99 0.16
C ILE A 48 3.11 5.35 1.19
N LYS A 49 4.30 5.91 1.37
CA LYS A 49 5.22 5.46 2.42
C LYS A 49 4.54 5.53 3.79
N TRP A 50 3.89 6.66 4.08
CA TRP A 50 3.17 6.88 5.34
C TRP A 50 2.01 5.90 5.54
N VAL A 51 1.20 5.66 4.50
CA VAL A 51 0.12 4.66 4.51
C VAL A 51 0.65 3.26 4.79
N ILE A 52 1.76 2.87 4.15
CA ILE A 52 2.37 1.54 4.35
C ILE A 52 2.88 1.40 5.79
N THR A 53 3.63 2.38 6.30
CA THR A 53 4.28 2.31 7.61
C THR A 53 3.29 2.46 8.78
N ASN A 54 2.10 3.03 8.55
CA ASN A 54 1.10 3.27 9.59
C ASN A 54 -0.18 2.47 9.35
N SER A 55 -1.12 3.02 8.58
CA SER A 55 -2.48 2.45 8.45
C SER A 55 -2.49 1.00 7.95
N LEU A 56 -1.64 0.63 6.98
CA LEU A 56 -1.59 -0.74 6.50
C LEU A 56 -1.04 -1.70 7.58
N ILE A 57 0.07 -1.34 8.22
CA ILE A 57 0.69 -2.16 9.27
C ILE A 57 -0.25 -2.34 10.46
N ASN A 58 -0.94 -1.28 10.90
CA ASN A 58 -1.92 -1.36 11.97
C ASN A 58 -3.08 -2.29 11.59
N ARG A 59 -3.58 -2.20 10.35
CA ARG A 59 -4.62 -3.10 9.85
C ARG A 59 -4.16 -4.57 9.82
N LEU A 60 -2.93 -4.83 9.41
CA LEU A 60 -2.37 -6.19 9.43
C LEU A 60 -2.24 -6.70 10.87
N LYS A 61 -1.84 -5.84 11.80
CA LYS A 61 -1.75 -6.16 13.23
C LYS A 61 -3.11 -6.51 13.82
N ASP A 62 -4.15 -5.73 13.50
CA ASP A 62 -5.52 -5.97 13.96
C ASP A 62 -6.10 -7.28 13.39
N LEU A 63 -5.65 -7.68 12.20
CA LEU A 63 -6.00 -8.96 11.58
C LEU A 63 -5.19 -10.15 12.13
N GLY A 64 -4.27 -9.93 13.08
CA GLY A 64 -3.46 -10.99 13.67
C GLY A 64 -2.38 -11.55 12.75
N ILE A 65 -2.00 -10.82 11.70
CA ILE A 65 -0.96 -11.21 10.75
C ILE A 65 0.39 -11.22 11.46
N GLN A 66 1.17 -12.28 11.25
CA GLN A 66 2.54 -12.39 11.77
C GLN A 66 3.56 -11.81 10.77
N GLU A 67 4.82 -11.65 11.20
CA GLU A 67 5.92 -11.15 10.36
C GLU A 67 5.69 -9.76 9.72
N ILE A 68 4.86 -8.90 10.32
CA ILE A 68 4.50 -7.58 9.75
C ILE A 68 5.73 -6.74 9.39
N GLY A 69 6.78 -6.77 10.20
CA GLY A 69 8.02 -6.04 9.91
C GLY A 69 8.77 -6.52 8.65
N LYS A 70 8.59 -7.78 8.23
CA LYS A 70 9.14 -8.28 6.96
C LYS A 70 8.32 -7.76 5.78
N ILE A 71 7.00 -7.76 5.91
CA ILE A 71 6.07 -7.24 4.91
C ILE A 71 6.30 -5.75 4.70
N GLU A 72 6.40 -4.98 5.78
CA GLU A 72 6.71 -3.55 5.74
C GLU A 72 8.03 -3.29 4.99
N LYS A 73 9.11 -4.01 5.34
CA LYS A 73 10.40 -3.88 4.67
C LYS A 73 10.32 -4.23 3.19
N SER A 74 9.58 -5.28 2.82
CA SER A 74 9.36 -5.70 1.43
C SER A 74 8.66 -4.60 0.63
N LEU A 75 7.57 -4.07 1.17
CA LEU A 75 6.79 -3.00 0.54
C LEU A 75 7.57 -1.69 0.41
N ILE A 76 8.32 -1.29 1.45
CA ILE A 76 9.15 -0.08 1.40
C ILE A 76 10.30 -0.24 0.41
N LYS A 77 10.94 -1.40 0.34
CA LYS A 77 11.99 -1.69 -0.64
C LYS A 77 11.45 -1.56 -2.06
N GLU A 78 10.29 -2.15 -2.34
CA GLU A 78 9.66 -2.05 -3.66
C GLU A 78 9.17 -0.63 -3.96
N LEU A 79 8.71 0.13 -2.96
CA LEU A 79 8.35 1.53 -3.12
C LEU A 79 9.55 2.40 -3.51
N VAL A 80 10.71 2.22 -2.87
CA VAL A 80 11.95 2.92 -3.22
C VAL A 80 12.38 2.56 -4.65
N LYS A 81 12.37 1.27 -5.00
CA LYS A 81 12.80 0.79 -6.32
C LYS A 81 11.89 1.28 -7.45
N ASN A 82 10.61 1.46 -7.17
CA ASN A 82 9.59 1.81 -8.15
C ASN A 82 8.98 3.19 -7.87
N GLN A 83 9.76 4.13 -7.34
CA GLN A 83 9.31 5.51 -7.05
C GLN A 83 8.68 6.18 -8.27
N SER A 84 9.17 5.85 -9.47
CA SER A 84 8.65 6.34 -10.75
C SER A 84 7.16 6.00 -10.98
N LEU A 85 6.64 4.92 -10.40
CA LEU A 85 5.22 4.53 -10.52
C LEU A 85 4.24 5.55 -9.92
N LEU A 86 4.74 6.47 -9.08
CA LEU A 86 3.95 7.52 -8.44
C LEU A 86 4.14 8.89 -9.10
N THR A 87 5.11 9.04 -10.01
CA THR A 87 5.43 10.33 -10.65
C THR A 87 4.73 10.54 -12.00
N PHE A 88 4.19 9.49 -12.63
CA PHE A 88 3.56 9.60 -13.97
C PHE A 88 2.06 9.96 -13.96
N GLY A 89 1.53 10.46 -12.83
CA GLY A 89 0.14 10.91 -12.71
C GLY A 89 -0.10 12.39 -13.06
N VAL A 90 0.96 13.15 -13.33
CA VAL A 90 0.87 14.58 -13.71
C VAL A 90 1.37 14.72 -15.15
N ILE A 91 0.46 14.61 -16.11
CA ILE A 91 0.58 15.19 -17.46
C ILE A 91 -0.71 15.92 -17.76
#